data_AF-A0A6V7URK8-F1
#
_entry.id   AF-A0A6V7URK8-F1
#
_cell.length_a   1.000
_cell.length_b   1.000
_cell.length_c   1.000
_cell.angle_alpha   90.00
_cell.angle_beta   90.00
_cell.angle_gamma   90.00
#
_symmetry.space_group_name_H-M   'P 1'
#
loop_
_entity.id
_entity.type
_entity.pdbx_description
1 polymer ?
#
loop_
_entity_poly.entity_id
_entity_poly.type
_entity_poly.pdbx_seq_one_letter_code
_entity_poly.pdbx_strand_id
1 'polypeptide(L)'
;MFEQKNMEEAQNGKIKIVDSSPECFKAMLEYFYSGEIDKKTIEKYSEDLFSVAHKYEVKQLMEICENYMAANIDATNFSKRCRYSELYRLPKLEKACFNYFSSKRGTFILSKEWNNFKTNNKDFAFRLLEDKQIFG
;
A
#
# COMPACT_ATOMS: atom_id res chain seq x y z
N MET A 1 12.61 -21.26 0.66
CA MET A 1 13.93 -20.76 1.11
C MET A 1 14.68 -21.81 1.91
N PHE A 2 14.21 -22.20 3.10
CA PHE A 2 14.89 -23.19 3.95
C PHE A 2 14.89 -24.64 3.42
N GLU A 3 13.97 -24.99 2.52
CA GLU A 3 13.92 -26.31 1.90
C GLU A 3 15.03 -26.55 0.85
N GLN A 4 15.64 -25.48 0.34
CA GLN A 4 16.69 -25.56 -0.68
C GLN A 4 18.07 -25.74 -0.02
N LYS A 5 18.48 -26.98 0.21
CA LYS A 5 19.71 -27.35 0.95
C LYS A 5 21.03 -26.77 0.41
N ASN A 6 21.06 -26.32 -0.83
CA ASN A 6 22.25 -25.75 -1.48
C ASN A 6 22.41 -24.24 -1.23
N MET A 7 21.45 -23.60 -0.54
CA MET A 7 21.50 -22.17 -0.21
C MET A 7 22.27 -21.94 1.09
N GLU A 8 23.06 -20.87 1.17
CA GLU A 8 23.81 -20.50 2.38
C GLU A 8 22.89 -20.35 3.60
N GLU A 9 21.67 -19.85 3.39
CA GLU A 9 20.69 -19.63 4.45
C GLU A 9 20.17 -20.94 5.03
N ALA A 10 20.02 -21.98 4.20
CA ALA A 10 19.63 -23.32 4.65
C ALA A 10 20.77 -24.02 5.43
N GLN A 11 22.03 -23.75 5.06
CA GLN A 11 23.20 -24.33 5.71
C GLN A 11 23.53 -23.63 7.04
N ASN A 12 23.41 -22.31 7.08
CA ASN A 12 23.79 -21.50 8.24
C ASN A 12 22.62 -21.21 9.19
N GLY A 13 21.38 -21.47 8.76
CA GLY A 13 20.16 -21.14 9.52
C GLY A 13 19.96 -19.64 9.74
N LYS A 14 20.54 -18.80 8.89
CA LYS A 14 20.51 -17.33 9.01
C LYS A 14 20.04 -16.69 7.72
N ILE A 15 19.12 -15.74 7.82
CA ILE A 15 18.68 -14.91 6.70
C ILE A 15 19.05 -13.46 7.00
N LYS A 16 19.72 -12.79 6.05
CA LYS A 16 19.97 -11.36 6.11
C LYS A 16 18.85 -10.61 5.38
N ILE A 17 18.26 -9.64 6.07
CA ILE A 17 17.17 -8.81 5.53
C ILE A 17 17.73 -7.40 5.35
N VAL A 18 17.64 -6.84 4.15
CA VAL A 18 18.32 -5.59 3.77
C VAL A 18 17.38 -4.52 3.22
N ASP A 19 16.18 -4.91 2.84
CA ASP A 19 15.21 -4.16 2.05
C ASP A 19 13.88 -3.99 2.81
N SER A 20 13.94 -4.00 4.14
CA SER A 20 12.80 -3.79 5.02
C SER A 20 13.28 -3.11 6.29
N SER A 21 12.46 -2.20 6.85
CA SER A 21 12.77 -1.62 8.15
C SER A 21 12.66 -2.69 9.24
N PRO A 22 13.50 -2.64 10.29
CA PRO A 22 13.39 -3.55 11.43
C PRO A 22 11.99 -3.56 12.04
N GLU A 23 11.32 -2.41 12.09
CA GLU A 23 9.97 -2.26 12.64
C GLU A 23 8.92 -3.00 11.81
N CYS A 24 8.96 -2.83 10.48
CA CYS A 24 8.01 -3.49 9.59
C CYS A 24 8.22 -5.01 9.58
N PHE A 25 9.47 -5.46 9.55
CA PHE A 25 9.76 -6.90 9.58
C PHE A 25 9.38 -7.51 10.93
N LYS A 26 9.67 -6.81 12.05
CA LYS A 26 9.23 -7.24 13.37
C LYS A 26 7.71 -7.34 13.47
N ALA A 27 6.97 -6.37 12.93
CA ALA A 27 5.51 -6.42 12.91
C ALA A 27 4.98 -7.63 12.13
N MET A 28 5.58 -7.95 10.97
CA MET A 28 5.21 -9.15 10.22
C MET A 28 5.54 -10.44 10.98
N LEU A 29 6.68 -10.50 11.68
CA LEU A 29 7.01 -11.63 12.55
C LEU A 29 5.98 -11.79 13.67
N GLU A 30 5.64 -10.70 14.37
CA GLU A 30 4.63 -10.71 15.42
C GLU A 30 3.29 -11.23 14.87
N TYR A 31 2.89 -10.76 13.69
CA TYR A 31 1.69 -11.27 12.99
C TYR A 31 1.74 -12.77 12.73
N PHE A 32 2.89 -13.35 12.36
CA PHE A 32 3.00 -14.80 12.17
C PHE A 32 2.73 -15.59 13.45
N TYR A 33 3.06 -15.03 14.62
CA TYR A 33 2.88 -15.71 15.91
C TYR A 33 1.52 -15.42 16.56
N SER A 34 0.96 -14.22 16.37
CA SER A 34 -0.29 -13.80 17.01
C SER A 34 -1.51 -13.86 16.09
N GLY A 35 -1.33 -13.76 14.78
CA GLY A 35 -2.40 -13.49 13.80
C GLY A 35 -2.92 -12.05 13.84
N GLU A 36 -2.28 -11.15 14.59
CA GLU A 36 -2.76 -9.79 14.85
C GLU A 36 -1.67 -8.74 14.56
N ILE A 37 -2.10 -7.53 14.16
CA ILE A 37 -1.24 -6.35 14.01
C ILE A 37 -1.76 -5.24 14.91
N ASP A 38 -0.87 -4.63 15.69
CA ASP A 38 -1.21 -3.46 16.50
C ASP A 38 -1.69 -2.28 15.64
N LYS A 39 -2.72 -1.58 16.13
CA LYS A 39 -3.35 -0.47 15.42
C LYS A 39 -2.37 0.67 15.13
N LYS A 40 -1.46 1.00 16.05
CA LYS A 40 -0.49 2.09 15.84
C LYS A 40 0.55 1.69 14.80
N THR A 41 0.89 0.41 14.76
CA THR A 41 1.81 -0.13 13.75
C THR A 41 1.23 -0.01 12.35
N ILE A 42 -0.01 -0.46 12.12
CA ILE A 42 -0.64 -0.33 10.80
C ILE A 42 -0.86 1.15 10.42
N GLU A 43 -1.24 1.99 11.38
CA GLU A 43 -1.42 3.42 11.16
C GLU A 43 -0.15 4.11 10.67
N LYS A 44 0.99 3.75 11.27
CA LYS A 44 2.27 4.35 10.96
C LYS A 44 2.96 3.74 9.74
N TYR A 45 2.77 2.45 9.50
CA TYR A 45 3.58 1.67 8.55
C TYR A 45 2.76 0.96 7.47
N SER A 46 1.49 1.34 7.21
CA SER A 46 0.60 0.59 6.31
C SER A 46 1.21 0.23 4.95
N GLU A 47 1.93 1.16 4.31
CA GLU A 47 2.54 0.95 2.98
C GLU A 47 3.80 0.09 3.03
N ASP A 48 4.64 0.33 4.02
CA ASP A 48 5.91 -0.39 4.15
C ASP A 48 5.62 -1.82 4.61
N LEU A 49 4.68 -2.00 5.55
CA LEU A 49 4.17 -3.30 5.96
C LEU A 49 3.50 -4.04 4.81
N PHE A 50 2.73 -3.36 3.96
CA PHE A 50 2.21 -3.95 2.73
C PHE A 50 3.36 -4.45 1.84
N SER A 51 4.40 -3.64 1.64
CA SER A 51 5.53 -4.00 0.77
C SER A 51 6.30 -5.21 1.29
N VAL A 52 6.53 -5.30 2.61
CA VAL A 52 7.14 -6.48 3.24
C VAL A 52 6.22 -7.68 3.11
N ALA A 53 4.93 -7.54 3.42
CA ALA A 53 3.95 -8.62 3.29
C ALA A 53 3.86 -9.15 1.84
N HIS A 54 3.88 -8.25 0.85
CA HIS A 54 3.92 -8.61 -0.57
C HIS A 54 5.20 -9.38 -0.92
N LYS A 55 6.37 -8.91 -0.47
CA LYS A 55 7.65 -9.57 -0.73
C LYS A 55 7.69 -11.00 -0.21
N TYR A 56 7.14 -11.23 0.99
CA TYR A 56 7.11 -12.55 1.62
C TYR A 56 5.77 -13.30 1.40
N GLU A 57 4.95 -12.82 0.48
CA GLU A 57 3.67 -13.43 0.04
C GLU A 57 2.65 -13.70 1.17
N VAL A 58 2.63 -12.83 2.19
CA VAL A 58 1.71 -12.92 3.34
C VAL A 58 0.36 -12.29 2.98
N LYS A 59 -0.45 -13.02 2.21
CA LYS A 59 -1.70 -12.53 1.60
C LYS A 59 -2.67 -11.86 2.57
N GLN A 60 -2.89 -12.45 3.74
CA GLN A 60 -3.83 -11.90 4.74
C GLN A 60 -3.33 -10.55 5.28
N LEU A 61 -2.03 -10.41 5.51
CA LEU A 61 -1.44 -9.16 5.96
C LEU A 61 -1.50 -8.08 4.85
N MET A 62 -1.30 -8.48 3.59
CA MET A 62 -1.52 -7.58 2.45
C MET A 62 -2.96 -7.04 2.41
N GLU A 63 -3.95 -7.91 2.61
CA GLU A 63 -5.37 -7.52 2.64
C GLU A 63 -5.67 -6.57 3.81
N ILE A 64 -5.16 -6.87 5.01
CA ILE A 64 -5.27 -6.00 6.19
C ILE A 64 -4.71 -4.61 5.88
N CYS A 65 -3.52 -4.54 5.30
CA CYS A 65 -2.92 -3.28 4.88
C CYS A 65 -3.76 -2.58 3.81
N GLU A 66 -4.14 -3.24 2.72
CA GLU A 66 -4.98 -2.66 1.65
C GLU A 66 -6.27 -2.07 2.20
N ASN A 67 -6.94 -2.79 3.11
CA ASN A 67 -8.17 -2.33 3.77
C ASN A 67 -7.94 -1.05 4.57
N TYR A 68 -6.85 -0.99 5.33
CA TYR A 68 -6.48 0.21 6.09
C TYR A 68 -6.17 1.38 5.15
N MET A 69 -5.38 1.14 4.10
CA MET A 69 -5.02 2.15 3.11
C MET A 69 -6.26 2.72 2.42
N ALA A 70 -7.21 1.86 2.03
CA ALA A 70 -8.45 2.24 1.37
C ALA A 70 -9.40 3.04 2.28
N ALA A 71 -9.42 2.73 3.58
CA ALA A 71 -10.24 3.45 4.55
C ALA A 71 -9.65 4.82 4.94
N ASN A 72 -8.34 5.03 4.76
CA ASN A 72 -7.62 6.20 5.27
C ASN A 72 -6.89 6.94 4.13
N ILE A 73 -7.68 7.52 3.22
CA ILE A 73 -7.18 8.35 2.13
C ILE A 73 -7.40 9.83 2.45
N ASP A 74 -6.37 10.63 2.25
CA ASP A 74 -6.40 12.09 2.36
C ASP A 74 -5.54 12.73 1.26
N ALA A 75 -5.54 14.06 1.20
CA ALA A 75 -4.82 14.80 0.16
C ALA A 75 -3.30 14.55 0.18
N THR A 76 -2.72 14.33 1.37
CA THR A 76 -1.28 14.16 1.57
C THR A 76 -0.80 12.78 1.13
N ASN A 77 -1.65 11.75 1.28
CA ASN A 77 -1.30 10.37 0.97
C ASN A 77 -1.86 9.88 -0.38
N PHE A 78 -2.84 10.59 -0.96
CA PHE A 78 -3.54 10.22 -2.20
C PHE A 78 -2.62 9.72 -3.32
N SER A 79 -1.58 10.51 -3.65
CA SER A 79 -0.64 10.17 -4.72
C SER A 79 0.06 8.83 -4.48
N LYS A 80 0.47 8.58 -3.23
CA LYS A 80 1.14 7.34 -2.85
C LYS A 80 0.16 6.17 -2.91
N ARG A 81 -1.09 6.35 -2.47
CA ARG A 81 -2.15 5.32 -2.53
C ARG A 81 -2.48 4.92 -3.98
N CYS A 82 -2.65 5.88 -4.88
CA CYS A 82 -2.83 5.62 -6.32
C CYS A 82 -1.66 4.85 -6.92
N ARG A 83 -0.42 5.24 -6.59
CA ARG A 83 0.78 4.53 -7.05
C ARG A 83 0.80 3.08 -6.56
N TYR A 84 0.47 2.85 -5.30
CA TYR A 84 0.39 1.50 -4.73
C TYR A 84 -0.68 0.67 -5.41
N SER A 85 -1.84 1.25 -5.71
CA SER A 85 -2.91 0.52 -6.36
C SER A 85 -2.56 0.10 -7.79
N GLU A 86 -1.88 0.94 -8.57
CA GLU A 86 -1.39 0.56 -9.90
C GLU A 86 -0.25 -0.46 -9.83
N LEU A 87 0.76 -0.20 -8.99
CA LEU A 87 1.97 -1.02 -8.91
C LEU A 87 1.66 -2.46 -8.51
N TYR A 88 0.79 -2.62 -7.51
CA TYR A 88 0.46 -3.94 -6.94
C TYR A 88 -0.90 -4.47 -7.39
N ARG A 89 -1.59 -3.77 -8.31
CA ARG A 89 -2.93 -4.12 -8.82
C ARG A 89 -3.92 -4.37 -7.68
N LEU A 90 -4.14 -3.35 -6.87
CA LEU A 90 -5.00 -3.38 -5.67
C LEU A 90 -6.36 -2.73 -5.98
N PRO A 91 -7.37 -3.50 -6.44
CA PRO A 91 -8.62 -2.94 -6.94
C PRO A 91 -9.45 -2.26 -5.84
N LYS A 92 -9.35 -2.69 -4.58
CA LYS A 92 -10.08 -2.06 -3.48
C LYS A 92 -9.47 -0.71 -3.14
N LEU A 93 -8.14 -0.63 -3.11
CA LEU A 93 -7.44 0.64 -2.93
C LEU A 93 -7.66 1.59 -4.11
N GLU A 94 -7.63 1.08 -5.34
CA GLU A 94 -7.90 1.89 -6.54
C GLU A 94 -9.30 2.50 -6.46
N LYS A 95 -10.33 1.68 -6.22
CA LYS A 95 -11.71 2.16 -6.07
C LYS A 95 -11.83 3.22 -4.97
N ALA A 96 -11.14 3.04 -3.85
CA ALA A 96 -11.13 4.02 -2.76
C ALA A 96 -10.49 5.36 -3.18
N CYS A 97 -9.40 5.33 -3.96
CA CYS A 97 -8.81 6.54 -4.54
C CYS A 97 -9.80 7.27 -5.45
N PHE A 98 -10.50 6.56 -6.34
CA PHE A 98 -11.53 7.15 -7.21
C PHE A 98 -12.67 7.78 -6.40
N ASN A 99 -13.14 7.09 -5.35
CA ASN A 99 -14.17 7.61 -4.46
C ASN A 99 -13.72 8.88 -3.71
N TYR A 100 -12.50 8.86 -3.16
CA TYR A 100 -11.93 10.04 -2.49
C TYR A 100 -11.88 11.22 -3.45
N PHE A 101 -11.33 11.03 -4.65
CA PHE A 101 -11.22 12.07 -5.66
C PHE A 101 -12.59 12.64 -6.03
N SER A 102 -13.57 11.78 -6.31
CA SER A 102 -14.93 12.19 -6.66
C SER A 102 -15.60 13.00 -5.54
N SER A 103 -15.46 12.55 -4.28
CA SER A 103 -16.05 13.25 -3.12
C SER A 103 -15.41 14.60 -2.79
N LYS A 104 -14.14 14.80 -3.15
CA LYS A 104 -13.36 16.02 -2.84
C LYS A 104 -13.02 16.85 -4.07
N ARG A 105 -13.55 16.49 -5.25
CA ARG A 105 -13.12 17.00 -6.56
C ARG A 105 -13.03 18.53 -6.61
N GLY A 106 -14.09 19.22 -6.17
CA GLY A 106 -14.21 20.68 -6.25
C GLY A 106 -13.07 21.44 -5.56
N THR A 107 -12.61 20.96 -4.41
CA THR A 107 -11.49 21.57 -3.67
C THR A 107 -10.15 20.96 -4.02
N PHE A 108 -10.11 19.64 -4.28
CA PHE A 108 -8.86 18.92 -4.50
C PHE A 108 -8.19 19.27 -5.82
N ILE A 109 -8.95 19.50 -6.90
CA ILE A 109 -8.37 19.91 -8.20
C ILE A 109 -7.62 21.24 -8.13
N LEU A 110 -7.97 22.10 -7.17
CA LEU A 110 -7.31 23.40 -6.96
C LEU A 110 -6.07 23.30 -6.06
N SER A 111 -5.80 22.13 -5.48
CA SER A 111 -4.76 21.95 -4.47
C SER A 111 -3.37 21.74 -5.08
N LYS A 112 -2.33 21.97 -4.28
CA LYS A 112 -0.93 21.73 -4.69
C LYS A 112 -0.67 20.23 -4.88
N GLU A 113 -1.30 19.41 -4.07
CA GLU A 113 -1.21 17.94 -4.10
C GLU A 113 -1.72 17.40 -5.44
N TRP A 114 -2.88 17.87 -5.92
CA TRP A 114 -3.38 17.49 -7.24
C TRP A 114 -2.47 17.96 -8.38
N ASN A 115 -1.95 19.19 -8.30
CA ASN A 115 -1.02 19.71 -9.30
C ASN A 115 0.27 18.88 -9.38
N ASN A 116 0.80 18.44 -8.24
CA ASN A 116 1.93 17.53 -8.20
C ASN A 116 1.56 16.13 -8.74
N PHE A 117 0.40 15.61 -8.32
CA PHE A 117 -0.09 14.30 -8.75
C PHE A 117 -0.25 14.22 -10.27
N LYS A 118 -0.98 15.15 -10.88
CA LYS A 118 -1.29 15.13 -12.33
C LYS A 118 -0.05 15.28 -13.20
N THR A 119 0.99 15.96 -12.71
CA THR A 119 2.24 16.15 -13.43
C THR A 119 3.04 14.85 -13.53
N ASN A 120 3.03 14.06 -12.45
CA ASN A 120 3.79 12.82 -12.33
C ASN A 120 3.00 11.56 -12.74
N ASN A 121 1.67 11.63 -12.81
CA ASN A 121 0.79 10.47 -13.02
C ASN A 121 -0.28 10.80 -14.08
N LYS A 122 0.12 11.22 -15.28
CA LYS A 122 -0.78 11.77 -16.32
C LYS A 122 -1.91 10.82 -16.69
N ASP A 123 -1.59 9.55 -16.92
CA ASP A 123 -2.59 8.55 -17.34
C ASP A 123 -3.61 8.27 -16.23
N PHE A 124 -3.15 8.08 -14.97
CA PHE A 124 -4.06 7.95 -13.83
C PHE A 124 -4.92 9.21 -13.68
N ALA A 125 -4.30 10.39 -13.71
CA ALA A 125 -5.02 11.66 -13.57
C ALA A 125 -6.09 11.83 -14.65
N PHE A 126 -5.80 11.43 -15.88
CA PHE A 126 -6.77 11.42 -16.97
C PHE A 126 -7.95 10.49 -16.65
N ARG A 127 -7.69 9.25 -16.23
CA ARG A 127 -8.74 8.29 -15.80
C ARG A 127 -9.63 8.84 -14.67
N LEU A 128 -9.02 9.47 -13.66
CA LEU A 128 -9.77 10.11 -12.56
C LEU A 128 -10.66 11.26 -13.04
N LEU A 129 -10.17 12.05 -13.99
CA LEU A 129 -10.91 13.18 -14.53
C LEU A 129 -12.09 12.75 -15.40
N GLU A 130 -11.93 11.66 -16.16
CA GLU A 130 -12.93 11.08 -17.06
C GLU A 130 -13.93 10.14 -16.39
N ASP A 131 -13.65 9.66 -15.17
CA ASP A 131 -14.49 8.66 -14.52
C ASP A 131 -15.97 9.11 -14.49
N LYS A 132 -16.84 8.31 -15.11
CA LYS A 132 -18.25 8.62 -15.36
C LYS A 132 -19.17 8.18 -14.23
N GLN A 133 -18.66 7.70 -13.10
CA GLN A 133 -19.47 7.59 -11.86
C GLN A 133 -19.99 8.96 -11.33
N ILE A 134 -19.80 10.03 -12.10
CA ILE A 134 -20.09 11.44 -11.80
C ILE A 134 -21.47 11.91 -12.34
N PHE A 135 -22.23 11.08 -13.07
CA PHE A 135 -23.58 11.43 -13.57
C PHE A 135 -24.72 10.57 -13.01
N GLY A 136 -24.56 10.02 -11.80
CA GLY A 136 -25.63 9.35 -11.05
C GLY A 136 -26.09 10.19 -9.87
#